data_AF-A0A968A0V6-F1
#
_entry.id   AF-A0A968A0V6-F1
#
_cell.length_a   1.000
_cell.length_b   1.000
_cell.length_c   1.000
_cell.angle_alpha   90.00
_cell.angle_beta   90.00
_cell.angle_gamma   90.00
#
_symmetry.space_group_name_H-M   'P 1'
#
loop_
_entity.id
_entity.type
_entity.pdbx_description
1 polymer ?
#
loop_
_entity_poly.entity_id
_entity_poly.type
_entity_poly.pdbx_seq_one_letter_code
_entity_poly.pdbx_strand_id
1 'polypeptide(L)'
;GPYTLNPGDSLRIVYVEGFAGLEPEAAFDIGRAYKLSGYDNDALIEYKGEQKTKDLWYFTGIDSIKKMLDRASANYTSGYDIPEPPLPPSNFTVNSGTDRITLTWETFNGDNPPGGFELYRTRNQYQGVPEEKFIYNKIADLDPTERSYEDTEVTRGIQYFYYLQAVGDVNNDP
;
A
#
# COMPACT_ATOMS: atom_id res chain seq x y z
N GLY A 1 20.47 -16.01 34.29
CA GLY A 1 19.74 -15.10 33.40
C GLY A 1 19.65 -13.74 34.07
N PRO A 2 19.67 -12.62 33.34
CA PRO A 2 19.85 -11.25 33.87
C PRO A 2 18.65 -10.67 34.64
N TYR A 3 17.66 -11.48 35.02
CA TYR A 3 16.47 -11.03 35.73
C TYR A 3 16.41 -11.66 37.13
N THR A 4 16.39 -10.82 38.16
CA THR A 4 16.14 -11.22 39.56
C THR A 4 14.65 -11.03 39.84
N LEU A 5 13.90 -12.13 39.92
CA LEU A 5 12.46 -12.14 40.16
C LEU A 5 12.17 -12.65 41.58
N ASN A 6 11.30 -11.97 42.32
CA ASN A 6 10.78 -12.45 43.59
C ASN A 6 9.63 -13.46 43.38
N PRO A 7 9.31 -14.31 44.37
CA PRO A 7 8.12 -15.16 44.29
C PRO A 7 6.84 -14.32 44.10
N GLY A 8 6.18 -14.50 42.96
CA GLY A 8 4.97 -13.74 42.58
C GLY A 8 5.20 -12.69 41.48
N ASP A 9 6.45 -12.38 41.14
CA ASP A 9 6.75 -11.46 40.04
C ASP A 9 6.51 -12.14 38.69
N SER A 10 5.96 -11.37 37.74
CA SER A 10 5.74 -11.82 36.36
C SER A 10 6.63 -11.04 35.41
N LEU A 11 7.27 -11.77 34.48
CA LEU A 11 8.04 -11.19 33.40
C LEU A 11 7.20 -11.24 32.12
N ARG A 12 6.97 -10.08 31.49
CA ARG A 12 6.36 -9.98 30.17
C ARG A 12 7.44 -9.57 29.16
N ILE A 13 7.76 -10.46 28.23
CA ILE A 13 8.65 -10.18 27.10
C ILE A 13 7.77 -9.96 25.88
N VAL A 14 7.99 -8.84 25.19
CA VAL A 14 7.32 -8.51 23.93
C VAL A 14 8.39 -8.46 22.85
N TYR A 15 8.16 -9.17 21.75
CA TYR A 15 9.06 -9.24 20.61
C TYR A 15 8.33 -8.74 19.37
N VAL A 16 9.01 -7.92 18.57
CA VAL A 16 8.51 -7.36 17.33
C VAL A 16 9.43 -7.83 16.20
N GLU A 17 8.84 -8.44 15.17
CA GLU A 17 9.52 -8.82 13.95
C GLU A 17 8.76 -8.23 12.77
N GLY A 18 9.48 -7.58 11.85
CA GLY A 18 8.89 -6.96 10.68
C GLY A 18 9.94 -6.65 9.64
N PHE A 19 9.50 -6.52 8.39
CA PHE A 19 10.31 -6.09 7.26
C PHE A 19 9.77 -4.77 6.74
N ALA A 20 10.64 -3.80 6.54
CA ALA A 20 10.31 -2.54 5.90
C ALA A 20 11.55 -2.05 5.14
N GLY A 21 11.32 -1.29 4.07
CA GLY A 21 12.40 -0.80 3.24
C GLY A 21 11.88 -0.12 1.99
N LEU A 22 12.82 0.17 1.10
CA LEU A 22 12.52 0.74 -0.21
C LEU A 22 11.71 -0.28 -1.04
N GLU A 23 10.66 0.19 -1.72
CA GLU A 23 9.85 -0.61 -2.63
C GLU A 23 10.75 -1.34 -3.64
N PRO A 24 10.50 -2.63 -3.98
CA PRO A 24 11.38 -3.38 -4.89
C PRO A 24 11.63 -2.71 -6.24
N GLU A 25 10.59 -2.09 -6.82
CA GLU A 25 10.69 -1.33 -8.07
C GLU A 25 11.59 -0.10 -7.91
N ALA A 26 11.38 0.67 -6.84
CA ALA A 26 12.22 1.81 -6.50
C ALA A 26 13.68 1.39 -6.30
N ALA A 27 13.93 0.29 -5.58
CA ALA A 27 15.27 -0.24 -5.36
C ALA A 27 15.96 -0.64 -6.68
N PHE A 28 15.21 -1.24 -7.60
CA PHE A 28 15.72 -1.61 -8.92
C PHE A 28 16.06 -0.39 -9.77
N ASP A 29 15.14 0.57 -9.88
CA ASP A 29 15.31 1.75 -10.72
C ASP A 29 16.39 2.70 -10.21
N ILE A 30 16.39 2.98 -8.90
CA ILE A 30 17.43 3.80 -8.26
C ILE A 30 18.79 3.11 -8.38
N GLY A 31 18.85 1.79 -8.17
CA GLY A 31 20.09 1.02 -8.33
C GLY A 31 20.61 1.03 -9.77
N ARG A 32 19.72 0.91 -10.76
CA ARG A 32 20.05 1.01 -12.19
C ARG A 32 20.56 2.41 -12.55
N ALA A 33 19.89 3.47 -12.09
CA ALA A 33 20.30 4.84 -12.32
C ALA A 33 21.66 5.15 -11.69
N TYR A 34 21.91 4.70 -10.45
CA TYR A 34 23.21 4.83 -9.79
C TYR A 34 24.33 4.07 -10.53
N LYS A 35 24.03 2.90 -11.09
CA LYS A 35 24.99 2.19 -11.93
C LYS A 35 25.31 2.96 -13.22
N LEU A 36 24.31 3.58 -13.84
CA LEU A 36 24.46 4.39 -15.05
C LEU A 36 25.20 5.71 -14.81
N SER A 37 25.13 6.29 -13.60
CA SER A 37 25.94 7.45 -13.22
C SER A 37 27.43 7.11 -13.04
N GLY A 38 27.82 5.85 -13.13
CA GLY A 38 29.19 5.41 -12.91
C GLY A 38 29.56 5.30 -11.43
N TYR A 39 28.59 4.98 -10.57
CA TYR A 39 28.76 4.92 -9.12
C TYR A 39 29.09 6.28 -8.48
N ASP A 40 28.56 7.35 -9.06
CA ASP A 40 28.66 8.70 -8.51
C ASP A 40 27.71 8.87 -7.32
N ASN A 41 28.27 9.07 -6.13
CA ASN A 41 27.51 9.22 -4.88
C ASN A 41 26.78 10.58 -4.79
N ASP A 42 27.25 11.59 -5.54
CA ASP A 42 26.66 12.92 -5.54
C ASP A 42 25.60 13.09 -6.63
N ALA A 43 25.46 12.09 -7.50
CA ALA A 43 24.44 12.08 -8.55
C ALA A 43 23.03 12.11 -7.94
N LEU A 44 22.23 13.08 -8.40
CA LEU A 44 20.81 13.16 -8.10
C LEU A 44 20.05 12.14 -8.97
N ILE A 45 19.39 11.19 -8.31
CA ILE A 45 18.59 10.16 -8.94
C ILE A 45 17.12 10.53 -8.74
N GLU A 46 16.40 10.68 -9.86
CA GLU A 46 14.98 10.95 -9.86
C GLU A 46 14.16 9.66 -9.79
N TYR A 47 13.19 9.61 -8.88
CA TYR A 47 12.19 8.54 -8.80
C TYR A 47 10.86 9.12 -8.33
N LYS A 48 9.76 8.82 -9.06
CA LYS A 48 8.39 9.33 -8.80
C LYS A 48 8.33 10.87 -8.56
N GLY A 49 9.16 11.64 -9.27
CA GLY A 49 9.20 13.11 -9.19
C GLY A 49 10.04 13.68 -8.04
N GLU A 50 10.66 12.85 -7.21
CA GLU A 50 11.62 13.28 -6.20
C GLU A 50 13.06 13.01 -6.66
N GLN A 51 13.97 13.94 -6.38
CA GLN A 51 15.40 13.77 -6.66
C GLN A 51 16.18 13.70 -5.36
N LYS A 52 16.95 12.63 -5.18
CA LYS A 52 17.83 12.45 -4.02
C LYS A 52 19.13 11.76 -4.43
N THR A 53 20.18 11.92 -3.64
CA THR A 53 21.38 11.08 -3.77
C THR A 53 21.04 9.64 -3.40
N LYS A 54 21.84 8.68 -3.88
CA LYS A 54 21.66 7.26 -3.56
C LYS A 54 21.63 7.01 -2.05
N ASP A 55 22.47 7.68 -1.26
CA ASP A 55 22.51 7.50 0.19
C ASP A 55 21.24 8.05 0.88
N LEU A 56 20.68 9.16 0.39
CA LEU A 56 19.39 9.66 0.86
C LEU A 56 18.25 8.68 0.54
N TRP A 57 18.26 8.06 -0.64
CA TRP A 57 17.33 6.97 -0.97
C TRP A 57 17.50 5.72 -0.10
N TYR A 58 18.70 5.43 0.37
CA TYR A 58 18.90 4.37 1.36
C TYR A 58 18.31 4.75 2.72
N PHE A 59 18.49 6.00 3.17
CA PHE A 59 17.94 6.47 4.44
C PHE A 59 16.41 6.44 4.50
N THR A 60 15.70 6.65 3.39
CA THR A 60 14.24 6.47 3.36
C THR A 60 13.82 5.04 3.70
N GLY A 61 14.66 4.05 3.37
CA GLY A 61 14.47 2.66 3.79
C GLY A 61 14.61 2.49 5.32
N ILE A 62 15.61 3.13 5.93
CA ILE A 62 15.78 3.15 7.40
C ILE A 62 14.59 3.81 8.10
N ASP A 63 14.09 4.92 7.56
CA ASP A 63 12.94 5.62 8.13
C ASP A 63 11.67 4.75 8.09
N SER A 64 11.52 3.94 7.04
CA SER A 64 10.44 2.96 6.94
C SER A 64 10.53 1.89 8.05
N ILE A 65 11.75 1.45 8.39
CA ILE A 65 12.00 0.51 9.50
C ILE A 65 11.69 1.15 10.85
N LYS A 66 12.14 2.40 11.09
CA LYS A 66 11.83 3.12 12.33
C LYS A 66 10.34 3.28 12.52
N LYS A 67 9.63 3.72 11.47
CA LYS A 67 8.17 3.87 11.48
C LYS A 67 7.45 2.55 11.80
N MET A 68 7.97 1.41 11.32
CA MET A 68 7.43 0.09 11.66
C MET A 68 7.60 -0.22 13.15
N LEU A 69 8.77 0.07 13.73
CA LEU A 69 9.03 -0.12 15.15
C LEU A 69 8.19 0.81 16.02
N ASP A 70 8.04 2.07 15.62
CA ASP A 70 7.23 3.08 16.32
C ASP A 70 5.77 2.63 16.39
N ARG A 71 5.19 2.19 15.26
CA ARG A 71 3.83 1.62 15.19
C ARG A 71 3.66 0.39 16.06
N ALA A 72 4.66 -0.49 16.10
CA ALA A 72 4.61 -1.67 16.95
C ALA A 72 4.64 -1.32 18.44
N SER A 73 5.45 -0.32 18.81
CA SER A 73 5.45 0.24 20.16
C SER A 73 4.12 0.89 20.51
N ALA A 74 3.58 1.72 19.61
CA ALA A 74 2.29 2.39 19.78
C ALA A 74 1.15 1.40 20.04
N ASN A 75 1.05 0.35 19.21
CA ASN A 75 0.08 -0.75 19.37
C ASN A 75 0.21 -1.46 20.72
N TYR A 76 1.45 -1.69 21.19
CA TYR A 76 1.66 -2.28 22.52
C TYR A 76 1.22 -1.33 23.64
N THR A 77 1.58 -0.04 23.54
CA THR A 77 1.25 0.96 24.56
C THR A 77 -0.25 1.28 24.63
N SER A 78 -0.99 1.16 23.52
CA SER A 78 -2.45 1.29 23.49
C SER A 78 -3.17 0.05 24.04
N GLY A 79 -2.45 -1.01 24.41
CA GLY A 79 -3.05 -2.25 24.86
C GLY A 79 -3.71 -3.04 23.73
N TYR A 80 -3.21 -2.90 22.49
CA TYR A 80 -3.77 -3.47 21.27
C TYR A 80 -5.12 -2.89 20.84
N ASP A 81 -5.47 -1.71 21.36
CA ASP A 81 -6.65 -0.95 20.96
C ASP A 81 -6.28 -0.01 19.80
N ILE A 82 -6.10 -0.58 18.62
CA ILE A 82 -5.83 0.16 17.38
C ILE A 82 -7.11 0.25 16.53
N PRO A 83 -7.31 1.33 15.76
CA PRO A 83 -8.45 1.43 14.84
C PRO A 83 -8.54 0.21 13.93
N GLU A 84 -9.70 -0.41 13.89
CA GLU A 84 -9.94 -1.53 12.98
C GLU A 84 -10.03 -1.02 11.54
N PRO A 85 -9.39 -1.70 10.57
CA PRO A 85 -9.58 -1.36 9.17
C PRO A 85 -11.05 -1.54 8.78
N PRO A 86 -11.60 -0.71 7.86
CA PRO A 86 -12.98 -0.83 7.47
C PRO A 86 -13.26 -2.18 6.84
N LEU A 87 -14.52 -2.59 6.89
CA LEU A 87 -14.94 -3.82 6.23
C LEU A 87 -14.77 -3.71 4.71
N PRO A 88 -14.36 -4.81 4.05
CA PRO A 88 -14.33 -4.83 2.59
C PRO A 88 -15.73 -4.63 2.01
N PRO A 89 -15.85 -4.26 0.72
CA PRO A 89 -17.13 -4.25 0.04
C PRO A 89 -17.86 -5.59 0.19
N SER A 90 -19.16 -5.55 0.50
CA SER A 90 -19.98 -6.74 0.69
C SER A 90 -20.29 -7.44 -0.64
N ASN A 91 -20.32 -6.66 -1.72
CA ASN A 91 -20.41 -7.10 -3.10
C ASN A 91 -19.56 -6.17 -3.97
N PHE A 92 -18.93 -6.73 -5.00
CA PHE A 92 -18.28 -5.99 -6.06
C PHE A 92 -18.60 -6.65 -7.40
N THR A 93 -19.29 -5.92 -8.26
CA THR A 93 -19.75 -6.38 -9.57
C THR A 93 -19.10 -5.53 -10.67
N VAL A 94 -18.58 -6.20 -11.70
CA VAL A 94 -17.94 -5.58 -12.85
C VAL A 94 -18.73 -5.93 -14.11
N ASN A 95 -19.34 -4.94 -14.73
CA ASN A 95 -20.16 -5.09 -15.92
C ASN A 95 -19.44 -4.50 -17.13
N SER A 96 -19.11 -5.35 -18.11
CA SER A 96 -18.48 -4.91 -19.36
C SER A 96 -19.53 -4.34 -20.31
N GLY A 97 -19.36 -3.07 -20.70
CA GLY A 97 -20.14 -2.41 -21.75
C GLY A 97 -19.34 -2.32 -23.07
N THR A 98 -19.90 -1.60 -24.05
CA THR A 98 -19.30 -1.49 -25.39
C THR A 98 -18.03 -0.62 -25.42
N ASP A 99 -18.04 0.50 -24.69
CA ASP A 99 -16.94 1.48 -24.64
C ASP A 99 -16.59 1.90 -23.21
N ARG A 100 -17.08 1.15 -22.23
CA ARG A 100 -16.89 1.43 -20.81
C ARG A 100 -17.06 0.17 -20.01
N ILE A 101 -16.47 0.14 -18.82
CA ILE A 101 -16.74 -0.89 -17.82
C ILE A 101 -17.38 -0.19 -16.63
N THR A 102 -18.58 -0.65 -16.26
CA THR A 102 -19.30 -0.12 -15.10
C THR A 102 -19.04 -1.03 -13.90
N LEU A 103 -18.49 -0.45 -12.85
CA LEU A 103 -18.22 -1.12 -11.59
C LEU A 103 -19.25 -0.65 -10.57
N THR A 104 -19.80 -1.58 -9.80
CA THR A 104 -20.76 -1.29 -8.74
C THR A 104 -20.44 -2.12 -7.51
N TRP A 105 -20.53 -1.53 -6.33
CA TRP A 105 -20.27 -2.21 -5.07
C TRP A 105 -21.25 -1.79 -3.99
N GLU A 106 -21.35 -2.63 -2.98
CA GLU A 106 -22.14 -2.37 -1.78
C GLU A 106 -21.26 -2.46 -0.53
N THR A 107 -21.68 -1.79 0.54
CA THR A 107 -21.03 -1.84 1.85
C THR A 107 -21.87 -2.66 2.82
N PHE A 108 -21.25 -3.14 3.89
CA PHE A 108 -22.02 -3.65 5.03
C PHE A 108 -22.77 -2.51 5.73
N ASN A 109 -23.95 -2.80 6.24
CA ASN A 109 -24.67 -1.87 7.13
C ASN A 109 -24.12 -2.06 8.55
N GLY A 110 -23.62 -1.00 9.19
CA GLY A 110 -23.22 -1.05 10.60
C GLY A 110 -21.90 -0.35 10.92
N ASP A 111 -21.27 -0.82 12.00
CA ASP A 111 -20.06 -0.26 12.61
C ASP A 111 -18.84 -0.44 11.69
N ASN A 112 -18.01 0.62 11.65
CA ASN A 112 -16.82 0.77 10.81
C ASN A 112 -17.05 0.98 9.29
N PRO A 113 -17.79 2.05 8.91
CA PRO A 113 -17.95 2.43 7.51
C PRO A 113 -16.60 2.86 6.90
N PRO A 114 -16.37 2.60 5.60
CA PRO A 114 -15.17 3.08 4.91
C PRO A 114 -15.16 4.61 4.85
N GLY A 115 -13.97 5.20 5.01
CA GLY A 115 -13.70 6.62 4.76
C GLY A 115 -13.51 6.93 3.27
N GLY A 116 -13.50 5.91 2.41
CA GLY A 116 -13.40 6.03 0.96
C GLY A 116 -13.10 4.69 0.31
N PHE A 117 -12.87 4.69 -1.00
CA PHE A 117 -12.40 3.52 -1.72
C PHE A 117 -11.26 3.84 -2.66
N GLU A 118 -10.31 2.92 -2.77
CA GLU A 118 -9.28 2.97 -3.80
C GLU A 118 -9.59 1.89 -4.85
N LEU A 119 -9.68 2.32 -6.11
CA LEU A 119 -9.92 1.43 -7.24
C LEU A 119 -8.64 1.21 -8.02
N TYR A 120 -8.30 -0.06 -8.23
CA TYR A 120 -7.14 -0.49 -8.97
C TYR A 120 -7.53 -1.31 -10.18
N ARG A 121 -6.73 -1.20 -11.25
CA ARG A 121 -6.93 -1.90 -12.52
C ARG A 121 -5.63 -2.53 -13.02
N THR A 122 -5.76 -3.71 -13.60
CA THR A 122 -4.70 -4.35 -14.40
C THR A 122 -5.29 -4.96 -15.68
N ARG A 123 -4.43 -5.40 -16.61
CA ARG A 123 -4.83 -5.95 -17.91
C ARG A 123 -4.11 -7.26 -18.23
N ASN A 124 -4.76 -8.12 -19.02
CA ASN A 124 -4.16 -9.38 -19.47
C ASN A 124 -3.09 -9.15 -20.56
N GLN A 125 -2.04 -9.97 -20.51
CA GLN A 125 -0.76 -9.96 -21.23
C GLN A 125 -0.81 -9.81 -22.76
N TYR A 126 -1.92 -10.12 -23.44
CA TYR A 126 -1.88 -10.30 -24.90
C TYR A 126 -1.73 -9.02 -25.73
N GLN A 127 -1.86 -7.83 -25.14
CA GLN A 127 -1.87 -6.56 -25.90
C GLN A 127 -1.23 -5.38 -25.13
N GLY A 128 -0.19 -5.60 -24.30
CA GLY A 128 0.45 -4.56 -23.48
C GLY A 128 1.96 -4.72 -23.28
N VAL A 129 2.58 -3.81 -22.51
CA VAL A 129 4.00 -3.88 -22.14
C VAL A 129 4.20 -5.08 -21.20
N PRO A 130 5.11 -6.04 -21.52
CA PRO A 130 5.29 -7.25 -20.72
C PRO A 130 5.65 -7.02 -19.24
N GLU A 131 6.22 -5.85 -18.93
CA GLU A 131 6.72 -5.45 -17.61
C GLU A 131 5.59 -5.04 -16.63
N GLU A 132 4.40 -4.67 -17.13
CA GLU A 132 3.24 -4.27 -16.30
C GLU A 132 2.34 -5.44 -15.88
N LYS A 133 2.81 -6.68 -16.10
CA LYS A 133 2.01 -7.89 -15.92
C LYS A 133 1.63 -8.07 -14.45
N PHE A 134 0.32 -8.16 -14.17
CA PHE A 134 -0.26 -8.33 -12.83
C PHE A 134 0.00 -7.18 -11.84
N ILE A 135 0.55 -6.05 -12.30
CA ILE A 135 0.66 -4.86 -11.48
C ILE A 135 -0.71 -4.16 -11.54
N TYR A 136 -1.32 -4.01 -10.37
CA TYR A 136 -2.56 -3.26 -10.19
C TYR A 136 -2.19 -1.79 -10.01
N ASN A 137 -2.57 -0.97 -10.97
CA ASN A 137 -2.38 0.48 -10.89
C ASN A 137 -3.62 1.13 -10.31
N LYS A 138 -3.43 2.08 -9.39
CA LYS A 138 -4.55 2.88 -8.87
C LYS A 138 -5.09 3.75 -10.00
N ILE A 139 -6.40 3.71 -10.23
CA ILE A 139 -7.08 4.49 -11.27
C ILE A 139 -8.07 5.51 -10.69
N ALA A 140 -8.52 5.34 -9.44
CA ALA A 140 -9.37 6.31 -8.78
C ALA A 140 -9.28 6.22 -7.25
N ASP A 141 -9.46 7.38 -6.62
CA ASP A 141 -9.80 7.56 -5.21
C ASP A 141 -11.26 8.02 -5.17
N LEU A 142 -12.10 7.31 -4.42
CA LEU A 142 -13.55 7.42 -4.47
C LEU A 142 -14.10 7.79 -3.09
N ASP A 143 -15.15 8.60 -3.06
CA ASP A 143 -15.74 9.08 -1.82
C ASP A 143 -16.44 7.95 -1.01
N PRO A 144 -16.56 8.10 0.33
CA PRO A 144 -17.23 7.12 1.19
C PRO A 144 -18.65 6.73 0.76
N THR A 145 -19.35 7.65 0.08
CA THR A 145 -20.73 7.48 -0.38
C THR A 145 -20.84 6.87 -1.78
N GLU A 146 -19.73 6.76 -2.52
CA GLU A 146 -19.76 6.20 -3.86
C GLU A 146 -20.03 4.70 -3.84
N ARG A 147 -20.85 4.25 -4.79
CA ARG A 147 -21.22 2.84 -4.98
C ARG A 147 -21.07 2.40 -6.44
N SER A 148 -20.57 3.29 -7.29
CA SER A 148 -20.38 3.00 -8.72
C SER A 148 -19.26 3.83 -9.32
N TYR A 149 -18.54 3.25 -10.27
CA TYR A 149 -17.51 3.93 -11.06
C TYR A 149 -17.62 3.50 -12.54
N GLU A 150 -17.44 4.44 -13.46
CA GLU A 150 -17.36 4.15 -14.88
C GLU A 150 -15.92 4.29 -15.38
N ASP A 151 -15.31 3.16 -15.73
CA ASP A 151 -14.01 3.17 -16.41
C ASP A 151 -14.22 3.35 -17.91
N THR A 152 -13.86 4.54 -18.41
CA THR A 152 -13.92 4.92 -19.82
C THR A 152 -12.57 4.84 -20.52
N GLU A 153 -11.48 4.62 -19.78
CA GLU A 153 -10.12 4.51 -20.32
C GLU A 153 -9.80 3.06 -20.72
N VAL A 154 -10.77 2.37 -21.32
CA VAL A 154 -10.69 0.96 -21.68
C VAL A 154 -10.62 0.79 -23.19
N THR A 155 -9.80 -0.16 -23.63
CA THR A 155 -9.67 -0.51 -25.05
C THR A 155 -10.46 -1.78 -25.35
N ARG A 156 -11.24 -1.77 -26.44
CA ARG A 156 -12.03 -2.93 -26.86
C ARG A 156 -11.13 -4.13 -27.16
N GLY A 157 -11.58 -5.31 -26.74
CA GLY A 157 -10.83 -6.56 -26.93
C GLY A 157 -9.76 -6.82 -25.86
N ILE A 158 -9.56 -5.89 -24.92
CA ILE A 158 -8.69 -6.08 -23.76
C ILE A 158 -9.51 -6.62 -22.59
N GLN A 159 -8.97 -7.64 -21.93
CA GLN A 159 -9.48 -8.10 -20.65
C GLN A 159 -8.83 -7.30 -19.52
N TYR A 160 -9.67 -6.63 -18.74
CA TYR A 160 -9.28 -5.89 -17.54
C TYR A 160 -9.70 -6.64 -16.28
N PHE A 161 -8.91 -6.49 -15.22
CA PHE A 161 -9.21 -6.98 -13.88
C PHE A 161 -9.17 -5.81 -12.92
N TYR A 162 -10.06 -5.83 -11.93
CA TYR A 162 -10.23 -4.74 -10.99
C TYR A 162 -10.13 -5.24 -9.57
N TYR A 163 -9.56 -4.41 -8.71
CA TYR A 163 -9.48 -4.61 -7.28
C TYR A 163 -9.96 -3.35 -6.59
N LEU A 164 -10.96 -3.49 -5.71
CA LEU A 164 -11.54 -2.39 -4.95
C LEU A 164 -11.19 -2.57 -3.48
N GLN A 165 -10.57 -1.57 -2.89
CA GLN A 165 -10.16 -1.56 -1.49
C GLN A 165 -10.95 -0.51 -0.72
N ALA A 166 -11.60 -0.91 0.37
CA ALA A 166 -12.16 0.02 1.35
C ALA A 166 -11.00 0.62 2.17
N VAL A 167 -10.95 1.96 2.25
CA VAL A 167 -9.93 2.67 3.04
C VAL A 167 -10.58 3.36 4.22
N GLY A 168 -9.97 3.19 5.39
CA GLY A 168 -10.40 3.86 6.61
C GLY A 168 -9.74 5.22 6.73
N ASP A 169 -10.07 5.95 7.80
CA ASP A 169 -9.33 7.14 8.14
C ASP A 169 -7.85 6.81 8.35
N VAL A 170 -6.98 7.74 7.94
CA VAL A 170 -5.54 7.63 8.21
C VAL A 170 -5.33 7.48 9.71
N ASN A 171 -4.79 6.33 10.12
CA ASN A 171 -4.33 6.19 11.49
C ASN A 171 -3.12 7.12 11.69
N ASN A 172 -3.37 8.22 12.40
CA ASN A 172 -2.38 9.22 12.77
C ASN A 172 -1.72 8.93 14.13
N ASP A 173 -1.79 7.68 14.60
CA ASP A 173 -1.06 7.28 15.80
C ASP A 173 0.44 7.62 15.63
N PRO A 174 1.03 8.34 16.60
CA PRO A 174 2.43 8.74 16.58
C PRO A 174 3.40 7.55 16.66
#